data_AF-A0A1F8CY79-F1
#
_entry.id   AF-A0A1F8CY79-F1
#
_cell.length_a   1.000
_cell.length_b   1.000
_cell.length_c   1.000
_cell.angle_alpha   90.00
_cell.angle_beta   90.00
_cell.angle_gamma   90.00
#
_symmetry.space_group_name_H-M   'P 1'
#
loop_
_entity.id
_entity.type
_entity.pdbx_description
1 polymer ?
#
loop_
_entity_poly.entity_id
_entity_poly.type
_entity_poly.pdbx_seq_one_letter_code
_entity_poly.pdbx_strand_id
1 'polypeptide(L)'
;MRKELENELDPINMIESDFVWKAHNRLRQNRGMVLPVFVKGHDAKEERGSFYMRLVMDNEITYMQAEEFSSTELARDFPKLYERWGWKELQPNIYRLNTAKAF
;
A
#
# COMPACT_ATOMS: atom_id res chain seq x y z
N MET A 1 -1.97 19.11 -6.92
CA MET A 1 -2.50 17.72 -7.00
C MET A 1 -3.86 17.67 -6.31
N ARG A 2 -4.95 17.83 -7.07
CA ARG A 2 -6.35 17.79 -6.58
C ARG A 2 -7.13 16.58 -7.14
N LYS A 3 -6.46 15.69 -7.90
CA LYS A 3 -7.09 14.66 -8.75
C LYS A 3 -7.15 13.26 -8.14
N GLU A 4 -6.57 13.03 -6.96
CA GLU A 4 -6.53 11.69 -6.36
C GLU A 4 -7.64 11.45 -5.32
N LEU A 5 -8.18 12.51 -4.71
CA LEU A 5 -9.23 12.42 -3.69
C LEU A 5 -10.55 11.78 -4.16
N GLU A 6 -10.86 11.75 -5.46
CA GLU A 6 -12.08 11.08 -5.97
C GLU A 6 -11.91 9.56 -6.15
N ASN A 7 -10.68 9.06 -6.17
CA ASN A 7 -10.36 7.64 -6.39
C ASN A 7 -9.76 6.98 -5.13
N GLU A 8 -9.88 7.62 -3.97
CA GLU A 8 -9.38 7.11 -2.70
C GLU A 8 -10.45 6.30 -1.95
N LEU A 9 -10.04 5.17 -1.40
CA LEU A 9 -10.86 4.33 -0.52
C LEU A 9 -10.78 4.81 0.93
N ASP A 10 -11.74 4.39 1.76
CA ASP A 10 -11.58 4.63 3.20
C ASP A 10 -10.24 4.03 3.69
N PRO A 11 -9.50 4.79 4.51
CA PRO A 11 -8.18 4.39 4.94
C PRO A 11 -8.20 3.16 5.86
N ILE A 12 -7.08 2.44 5.87
CA ILE A 12 -6.85 1.32 6.78
C ILE A 12 -5.59 1.49 7.61
N ASN A 13 -5.47 0.74 8.71
CA ASN A 13 -4.30 0.78 9.56
C ASN A 13 -3.35 -0.38 9.29
N MET A 14 -2.05 -0.10 9.16
CA MET A 14 -1.06 -1.15 8.90
C MET A 14 -0.75 -2.05 10.11
N ILE A 15 -1.04 -1.60 11.34
CA ILE A 15 -0.71 -2.36 12.57
C ILE A 15 -1.59 -3.61 12.74
N GLU A 16 -2.67 -3.73 11.97
CA GLU A 16 -3.53 -4.90 11.96
C GLU A 16 -2.76 -6.14 11.44
N SER A 17 -2.89 -7.27 12.14
CA SER A 17 -2.12 -8.51 11.85
C SER A 17 -2.40 -9.12 10.47
N ASP A 18 -3.56 -8.80 9.90
CA ASP A 18 -4.04 -9.21 8.59
C ASP A 18 -4.07 -8.06 7.56
N PHE A 19 -3.39 -6.95 7.85
CA PHE A 19 -3.35 -5.74 7.03
C PHE A 19 -3.16 -6.02 5.54
N VAL A 20 -2.14 -6.77 5.15
CA VAL A 20 -1.79 -7.03 3.74
C VAL A 20 -2.93 -7.75 3.01
N TRP A 21 -3.63 -8.67 3.70
CA TRP A 21 -4.77 -9.41 3.15
C TRP A 21 -6.01 -8.51 3.02
N LYS A 22 -6.29 -7.68 4.03
CA LYS A 22 -7.35 -6.68 3.99
C LYS A 22 -7.14 -5.67 2.87
N ALA A 23 -5.92 -5.13 2.74
CA ALA A 23 -5.54 -4.20 1.68
C ALA A 23 -5.78 -4.81 0.30
N HIS A 24 -5.30 -6.04 0.08
CA HIS A 24 -5.48 -6.75 -1.18
C HIS A 24 -6.96 -6.95 -1.53
N ASN A 25 -7.77 -7.43 -0.59
CA ASN A 25 -9.20 -7.66 -0.84
C ASN A 25 -9.94 -6.36 -1.15
N ARG A 26 -9.65 -5.29 -0.40
CA ARG A 26 -10.30 -4.00 -0.59
C ARG A 26 -9.95 -3.39 -1.96
N LEU A 27 -8.69 -3.46 -2.36
CA LEU A 27 -8.26 -3.02 -3.68
C LEU A 27 -8.81 -3.91 -4.82
N ARG A 28 -8.89 -5.23 -4.60
CA ARG A 28 -9.45 -6.15 -5.61
C ARG A 28 -10.93 -5.88 -5.89
N GLN A 29 -11.69 -5.51 -4.86
CA GLN A 29 -13.10 -5.13 -4.97
C GLN A 29 -13.30 -3.75 -5.62
N ASN A 30 -12.27 -2.90 -5.59
CA ASN A 30 -12.32 -1.51 -6.04
C ASN A 30 -11.16 -1.22 -7.01
N ARG A 31 -11.18 -1.88 -8.17
CA ARG A 31 -10.11 -1.78 -9.15
C ARG A 31 -9.95 -0.34 -9.66
N GLY A 32 -8.69 0.11 -9.77
CA GLY A 32 -8.36 1.47 -10.21
C GLY A 32 -8.39 2.52 -9.10
N MET A 33 -8.83 2.14 -7.89
CA MET A 33 -8.78 3.02 -6.72
C MET A 33 -7.45 2.89 -5.97
N VAL A 34 -7.17 3.91 -5.18
CA VAL A 34 -6.02 4.03 -4.28
C VAL A 34 -6.49 3.82 -2.85
N LEU A 35 -5.70 3.13 -2.06
CA LEU A 35 -5.96 2.86 -0.64
C LEU A 35 -4.95 3.63 0.22
N PRO A 36 -5.37 4.70 0.90
CA PRO A 36 -4.53 5.35 1.90
C PRO A 36 -4.30 4.43 3.10
N VAL A 37 -3.07 4.38 3.60
CA VAL A 37 -2.69 3.54 4.73
C VAL A 37 -2.06 4.39 5.84
N PHE A 38 -2.49 4.12 7.08
CA PHE A 38 -2.03 4.84 8.26
C PHE A 38 -1.23 3.95 9.21
N VAL A 39 -0.19 4.52 9.81
CA VAL A 39 0.53 3.92 10.94
C VAL A 39 -0.08 4.43 12.25
N LYS A 40 -0.83 3.60 13.01
CA LYS A 40 -1.37 4.05 14.31
C LYS A 40 -0.22 4.30 15.29
N GLY A 41 0.01 5.56 15.65
CA GLY A 41 1.06 5.96 16.59
C GLY A 41 1.80 7.20 16.14
N HIS A 42 1.88 7.42 14.82
CA HIS A 42 2.29 8.68 14.22
C HIS A 42 1.06 9.39 13.64
N ASP A 43 0.66 10.43 14.36
CA ASP A 43 -0.21 11.53 13.93
C ASP A 43 -1.67 11.23 13.54
N ALA A 44 -2.55 11.57 14.48
CA ALA A 44 -3.93 11.99 14.24
C ALA A 44 -4.06 13.26 13.36
N LYS A 45 -3.05 13.58 12.54
CA LYS A 45 -2.93 14.79 11.70
C LYS A 45 -2.50 14.51 10.24
N GLU A 46 -2.15 13.28 9.86
CA GLU A 46 -1.88 12.99 8.45
C GLU A 46 -3.21 12.97 7.67
N GLU A 47 -3.60 14.07 7.03
CA GLU A 47 -4.84 14.12 6.24
C GLU A 47 -4.80 13.19 5.01
N ARG A 48 -3.64 12.62 4.66
CA ARG A 48 -3.33 11.96 3.39
C ARG A 48 -2.81 10.53 3.52
N GLY A 49 -2.82 9.94 4.71
CA GLY A 49 -2.19 8.64 4.96
C GLY A 49 -0.66 8.70 5.00
N SER A 50 -0.06 7.69 5.61
CA SER A 50 1.39 7.53 5.75
C SER A 50 2.04 6.95 4.50
N PHE A 51 1.26 6.28 3.65
CA PHE A 51 1.60 5.86 2.29
C PHE A 51 0.33 5.40 1.57
N TYR A 52 0.44 5.12 0.28
CA TYR A 52 -0.68 4.63 -0.50
C TYR A 52 -0.42 3.25 -1.08
N MET A 53 -1.51 2.51 -1.29
CA MET A 53 -1.49 1.23 -1.98
C MET A 53 -2.44 1.22 -3.16
N ARG A 54 -2.08 0.53 -4.24
CA ARG A 54 -2.97 0.29 -5.39
C ARG A 54 -2.66 -1.04 -6.07
N LEU A 55 -3.60 -1.51 -6.90
CA LEU A 55 -3.31 -2.59 -7.84
C LEU A 55 -2.81 -2.00 -9.15
N VAL A 56 -1.69 -2.53 -9.63
CA VAL A 56 -1.11 -2.20 -10.94
C VAL A 56 -0.96 -3.47 -11.76
N MET A 57 -1.13 -3.36 -13.07
CA MET A 57 -0.93 -4.46 -14.00
C MET A 57 0.32 -4.19 -14.84
N ASP A 58 1.22 -5.15 -14.90
CA ASP A 58 2.46 -5.07 -15.66
C ASP A 58 2.77 -6.44 -16.27
N ASN A 59 2.88 -6.51 -17.60
CA ASN A 59 3.04 -7.75 -18.38
C ASN A 59 2.07 -8.86 -17.94
N GLU A 60 0.76 -8.55 -17.90
CA GLU A 60 -0.33 -9.45 -17.49
C GLU A 60 -0.29 -9.91 -16.01
N ILE A 61 0.71 -9.47 -15.24
CA ILE A 61 0.82 -9.78 -13.81
C ILE A 61 0.21 -8.63 -13.02
N THR A 62 -0.67 -8.97 -12.07
CA THR A 62 -1.20 -8.01 -11.11
C THR A 62 -0.26 -7.91 -9.91
N TYR A 63 0.11 -6.68 -9.58
CA TYR A 63 0.89 -6.36 -8.39
C TYR A 63 0.08 -5.47 -7.47
N MET A 64 0.23 -5.70 -6.17
CA MET A 64 -0.08 -4.67 -5.19
C MET A 64 1.16 -3.79 -5.06
N GLN A 65 1.01 -2.49 -5.28
CA GLN A 65 2.08 -1.50 -5.21
C GLN A 65 1.88 -0.63 -3.97
N ALA A 66 2.94 -0.41 -3.20
CA ALA A 66 3.00 0.57 -2.11
C ALA A 66 3.96 1.69 -2.52
N GLU A 67 3.53 2.94 -2.37
CA GLU A 67 4.27 4.12 -2.83
C GLU A 67 3.92 5.37 -2.01
N GLU A 68 4.64 6.47 -2.27
CA GLU A 68 4.38 7.78 -1.65
C GLU A 68 4.41 7.75 -0.11
N PHE A 69 5.39 7.04 0.43
CA PHE A 69 5.64 7.00 1.87
C PHE A 69 5.94 8.40 2.42
N SER A 70 5.31 8.74 3.55
CA SER A 70 5.48 10.02 4.23
C SER A 70 6.89 10.20 4.82
N SER A 71 7.64 9.10 5.02
CA SER A 71 9.04 9.15 5.42
C SER A 71 9.88 8.03 4.80
N THR A 72 11.18 8.31 4.63
CA THR A 72 12.17 7.33 4.14
C THR A 72 12.37 6.17 5.12
N GLU A 73 12.25 6.42 6.42
CA GLU A 73 12.32 5.37 7.45
C GLU A 73 11.18 4.37 7.29
N LEU A 74 9.95 4.87 7.11
CA LEU A 74 8.78 4.03 6.89
C LEU A 74 8.92 3.20 5.61
N ALA A 75 9.35 3.81 4.51
CA ALA A 75 9.60 3.11 3.25
C ALA A 75 10.61 1.96 3.43
N ARG A 76 11.74 2.23 4.10
CA ARG A 76 12.80 1.24 4.34
C ARG A 76 12.34 0.07 5.20
N ASP A 77 11.49 0.33 6.20
CA ASP A 77 11.11 -0.68 7.18
C ASP A 77 9.84 -1.44 6.81
N PHE A 78 8.98 -0.87 5.95
CA PHE A 78 7.80 -1.52 5.38
C PHE A 78 8.04 -2.95 4.84
N PRO A 79 9.00 -3.21 3.92
CA PRO A 79 9.21 -4.56 3.40
C PRO A 79 9.69 -5.55 4.47
N LYS A 80 10.37 -5.07 5.53
CA LYS A 80 10.84 -5.90 6.65
C LYS A 80 9.68 -6.30 7.56
N LEU A 81 8.76 -5.38 7.84
CA LEU A 81 7.55 -5.64 8.64
C LEU A 81 6.66 -6.71 8.00
N TYR A 82 6.70 -6.83 6.68
CA TYR A 82 5.90 -7.79 5.91
C TYR A 82 6.76 -8.73 5.06
N GLU A 83 7.96 -9.08 5.53
CA GLU A 83 8.95 -9.87 4.78
C GLU A 83 8.36 -11.18 4.22
N ARG A 84 7.47 -11.84 4.99
CA ARG A 84 6.80 -13.09 4.59
C ARG A 84 6.05 -13.00 3.27
N TRP A 85 5.58 -11.80 2.90
CA TRP A 85 4.83 -11.58 1.67
C TRP A 85 5.76 -11.43 0.45
N GLY A 86 7.04 -11.11 0.66
CA GLY A 86 8.02 -11.03 -0.43
C GLY A 86 7.93 -9.75 -1.26
N TRP A 87 7.65 -8.61 -0.62
CA TRP A 87 7.71 -7.28 -1.25
C TRP A 87 9.07 -7.03 -1.91
N LYS A 88 9.06 -6.48 -3.13
CA LYS A 88 10.26 -6.13 -3.89
C LYS A 88 10.26 -4.66 -4.24
N GLU A 89 11.39 -4.00 -4.02
CA GLU A 89 11.59 -2.62 -4.45
C GLU A 89 11.74 -2.59 -5.98
N LEU A 90 10.88 -1.81 -6.64
CA LEU A 90 10.94 -1.58 -8.09
C LEU A 90 11.79 -0.35 -8.40
N GLN A 91 11.56 0.72 -7.63
CA GLN A 91 12.22 2.00 -7.66
C GLN A 91 12.35 2.50 -6.22
N PRO A 92 13.22 3.48 -5.93
CA PRO A 92 13.34 4.03 -4.59
C PRO A 92 11.99 4.35 -3.96
N ASN A 93 11.68 3.70 -2.83
CA ASN A 93 10.43 3.85 -2.07
C ASN A 93 9.14 3.43 -2.82
N ILE A 94 9.25 2.62 -3.87
CA ILE A 94 8.11 1.99 -4.56
C ILE A 94 8.28 0.48 -4.48
N TYR A 95 7.39 -0.19 -3.75
CA TYR A 95 7.44 -1.63 -3.53
C TYR A 95 6.28 -2.33 -4.22
N ARG A 96 6.54 -3.51 -4.80
CA ARG A 96 5.53 -4.36 -5.43
C ARG A 96 5.48 -5.74 -4.78
N LEU A 97 4.26 -6.23 -4.63
CA LEU A 97 3.93 -7.60 -4.24
C LEU A 97 3.18 -8.27 -5.39
N ASN A 98 3.70 -9.39 -5.90
CA ASN A 98 2.99 -10.17 -6.92
C ASN A 98 1.80 -10.89 -6.26
N THR A 99 0.58 -10.50 -6.62
CA THR A 99 -0.62 -11.02 -5.95
C THR A 99 -0.88 -12.49 -6.23
N ALA A 100 -0.47 -13.01 -7.39
CA ALA A 100 -0.66 -14.42 -7.78
C ALA A 100 0.28 -15.39 -7.06
N LYS A 101 1.41 -14.90 -6.52
CA LYS A 101 2.33 -15.70 -5.70
C LYS A 101 2.05 -15.58 -4.21
N ALA A 102 1.42 -14.47 -3.82
CA ALA A 102 1.22 -14.08 -2.43
C ALA A 102 -0.10 -14.60 -1.84
N PHE A 103 -1.14 -14.75 -2.68
CA PHE A 103 -2.51 -15.15 -2.30
C PHE A 103 -3.00 -16.28 -3.20
#